data_AF-A0A0D9YG07-F1
#
_entry.id   AF-A0A0D9YG07-F1
#
_cell.length_a   1.000
_cell.length_b   1.000
_cell.length_c   1.000
_cell.angle_alpha   90.00
_cell.angle_beta   90.00
_cell.angle_gamma   90.00
#
_symmetry.space_group_name_H-M   'P 1'
#
loop_
_entity.id
_entity.type
_entity.pdbx_description
1 polymer ?
#
loop_
_entity_poly.entity_id
_entity_poly.type
_entity_poly.pdbx_seq_one_letter_code
_entity_poly.pdbx_strand_id
1 'polypeptide(L)'
;MGGAYNLKLLAALSALVLLLAASRSFLPGLLEAALRAPVLPRDLLPLLPWPVAQPLLRRLALRGAADLLPSFVGVAREPGDGGARAAEWKGACFYDNRAWMEFHNGTDGGLGGGTLHLETNKAHSWTCIDLYVFATPYRVTWDYYFVGREHTLDFKEWESEAEYEYVKRKGVSIFLMPSGTIGTLRALWDVFPLFTNTQWGENSNLAFLKKHMGATFEERPKPWVSELNVDDIHSGDFLVLSKIRGRWGGFETLEKWVTGAYAGHTAVCLRDSEGKLWVGESGHENEQGEDIIAILPWEEWWDFEVKKDDSNPQIALLPLHPDLRAKFNETAAWEYAKSMDGKPYGYHNMIFSWIDTISDNYPPPLDAHVVASVMTMWNKLQPEYAANMWKEALNKRLGTKGLDLPEIIVESEKRGMTFDKLLTVPEQDKWVYTDGQSASCVAYVLMMYKEAGLFDPIASSIEVTEFTIKDAYSLNFFENNMTRLPVWCNKDDSVKLPFCQIKGRYRMELPGYNTMQPYPHMNERCPSLPPNYNRPRNC
;
A
#
# COMPACT_ATOMS: atom_id res chain seq x y z
N MET A 1 3.54 30.14 11.05
CA MET A 1 2.89 31.33 11.67
C MET A 1 1.94 32.08 10.70
N GLY A 2 1.17 31.39 9.84
CA GLY A 2 0.31 32.04 8.83
C GLY A 2 -1.21 31.88 9.01
N GLY A 3 -1.68 31.09 9.99
CA GLY A 3 -3.10 30.70 10.09
C GLY A 3 -4.06 31.76 10.63
N ALA A 4 -3.57 32.69 11.47
CA ALA A 4 -4.45 33.66 12.14
C ALA A 4 -4.83 34.87 11.26
N TYR A 5 -4.07 35.16 10.20
CA TYR A 5 -4.34 36.30 9.30
C TYR A 5 -5.45 36.00 8.30
N ASN A 6 -5.60 34.74 7.86
CA ASN A 6 -6.61 34.36 6.86
C ASN A 6 -8.05 34.34 7.43
N LEU A 7 -8.22 34.01 8.71
CA LEU A 7 -9.55 33.99 9.34
C LEU A 7 -10.17 35.40 9.46
N LYS A 8 -9.32 36.41 9.69
CA LYS A 8 -9.76 37.82 9.77
C LYS A 8 -10.13 38.39 8.40
N LEU A 9 -9.43 37.97 7.35
CA LEU A 9 -9.72 38.38 5.97
C LEU A 9 -11.07 37.79 5.49
N LEU A 10 -11.34 36.53 5.84
CA LEU A 10 -12.62 35.86 5.57
C LEU A 10 -13.80 36.49 6.32
N ALA A 11 -13.60 36.87 7.59
CA ALA A 11 -14.62 37.58 8.36
C ALA A 11 -14.91 38.98 7.78
N ALA A 12 -13.88 39.69 7.31
CA ALA A 12 -14.01 41.01 6.68
C ALA A 12 -14.72 40.93 5.31
N LEU A 13 -14.41 39.94 4.48
CA LEU A 13 -15.09 39.69 3.20
C LEU A 13 -16.56 39.34 3.40
N SER A 14 -16.88 38.52 4.42
CA SER A 14 -18.25 38.14 4.75
C SER A 14 -19.07 39.34 5.26
N ALA A 15 -18.47 40.22 6.07
CA ALA A 15 -19.10 41.45 6.53
C ALA A 15 -19.33 42.45 5.38
N LEU A 16 -18.39 42.55 4.44
CA LEU A 16 -18.50 43.44 3.26
C LEU A 16 -19.62 42.99 2.31
N VAL A 17 -19.79 41.68 2.10
CA VAL A 17 -20.88 41.11 1.29
C VAL A 17 -22.24 41.34 1.95
N LEU A 18 -22.33 41.23 3.29
CA LEU A 18 -23.55 41.55 4.04
C LEU A 18 -23.91 43.05 3.99
N LEU A 19 -22.91 43.93 4.02
CA LEU A 19 -23.08 45.38 3.89
C LEU A 19 -23.54 45.78 2.48
N LEU A 20 -22.99 45.16 1.44
CA LEU A 20 -23.38 45.38 0.05
C LEU A 20 -24.79 44.83 -0.26
N ALA A 21 -25.20 43.75 0.41
CA ALA A 21 -26.57 43.21 0.30
C ALA A 21 -27.63 44.07 1.02
N ALA A 22 -27.23 44.89 2.00
CA ALA A 22 -28.14 45.74 2.77
C ALA A 22 -28.42 47.11 2.12
N SER A 23 -27.54 47.60 1.23
CA SER A 23 -27.74 48.88 0.52
C SER A 23 -28.63 48.68 -0.70
N ARG A 24 -29.96 48.84 -0.53
CA ARG A 24 -30.98 48.67 -1.59
C ARG A 24 -31.01 49.73 -2.70
N SER A 25 -30.00 50.58 -2.81
CA SER A 25 -30.09 51.72 -3.71
C SER A 25 -28.71 52.15 -4.16
N PHE A 26 -28.04 51.36 -4.98
CA PHE A 26 -27.18 51.81 -6.08
C PHE A 26 -26.87 50.60 -6.97
N LEU A 27 -26.89 50.82 -8.29
CA LEU A 27 -26.45 49.95 -9.41
C LEU A 27 -27.48 48.97 -10.02
N PRO A 28 -28.39 49.45 -10.90
CA PRO A 28 -29.03 48.59 -11.90
C PRO A 28 -28.18 48.40 -13.19
N GLY A 29 -26.93 48.88 -13.24
CA GLY A 29 -26.14 48.91 -14.48
C GLY A 29 -24.83 48.11 -14.51
N LEU A 30 -24.33 47.60 -13.37
CA LEU A 30 -23.07 46.84 -13.31
C LEU A 30 -23.26 45.33 -13.13
N LEU A 31 -24.48 44.86 -12.85
CA LEU A 31 -24.77 43.45 -12.60
C LEU A 31 -25.12 42.64 -13.87
N GLU A 32 -25.45 43.27 -15.00
CA GLU A 32 -25.83 42.53 -16.22
C GLU A 32 -24.65 41.89 -16.97
N ALA A 33 -23.41 42.30 -16.70
CA ALA A 33 -22.21 41.71 -17.33
C ALA A 33 -21.42 40.73 -16.43
N ALA A 34 -21.69 40.67 -15.13
CA ALA A 34 -20.89 39.90 -14.15
C ALA A 34 -21.55 38.61 -13.63
N LEU A 35 -22.78 38.29 -14.03
CA LEU A 35 -23.54 37.14 -13.53
C LEU A 35 -23.67 36.02 -14.57
N ARG A 36 -22.68 35.13 -14.68
CA ARG A 36 -22.85 33.84 -15.38
C ARG A 36 -22.48 32.59 -14.59
N ALA A 37 -22.01 32.71 -13.35
CA ALA A 37 -21.68 31.55 -12.54
C ALA A 37 -22.22 31.73 -11.10
N PRO A 38 -23.25 30.97 -10.68
CA PRO A 38 -23.83 31.09 -9.34
C PRO A 38 -22.91 30.49 -8.28
N VAL A 39 -22.88 31.07 -7.07
CA VAL A 39 -22.31 30.42 -5.88
C VAL A 39 -23.24 29.25 -5.51
N LEU A 40 -22.75 28.01 -5.56
CA LEU A 40 -23.57 26.83 -5.25
C LEU A 40 -23.17 26.26 -3.89
N PRO A 41 -24.13 25.99 -2.98
CA PRO A 41 -23.85 25.33 -1.70
C PRO A 41 -23.14 23.97 -1.84
N ARG A 42 -23.29 23.31 -3.01
CA ARG A 42 -22.60 22.07 -3.35
C ARG A 42 -21.10 22.24 -3.54
N ASP A 43 -20.65 23.42 -3.97
CA ASP A 43 -19.23 23.71 -4.19
C ASP A 43 -18.44 23.83 -2.87
N LEU A 44 -19.14 24.01 -1.75
CA LEU A 44 -18.54 24.05 -0.41
C LEU A 44 -18.44 22.65 0.24
N LEU A 45 -19.07 21.61 -0.33
CA LEU A 45 -19.02 20.24 0.21
C LEU A 45 -17.59 19.69 0.38
N PRO A 46 -16.64 19.92 -0.55
CA PRO A 46 -15.24 19.48 -0.40
C PRO A 46 -14.52 20.09 0.80
N LEU A 47 -14.96 21.27 1.25
CA LEU A 47 -14.34 22.02 2.34
C LEU A 47 -14.84 21.54 3.73
N LEU A 48 -15.87 20.69 3.77
CA LEU A 48 -16.45 20.18 5.01
C LEU A 48 -15.70 18.94 5.52
N PRO A 49 -15.60 18.72 6.84
CA PRO A 49 -15.09 17.48 7.40
C PRO A 49 -15.89 16.26 6.90
N TRP A 50 -15.21 15.15 6.62
CA TRP A 50 -15.81 13.93 6.05
C TRP A 50 -17.10 13.45 6.77
N PRO A 51 -17.18 13.42 8.12
CA PRO A 51 -18.40 13.01 8.82
C PRO A 51 -19.62 13.91 8.54
N VAL A 52 -19.38 15.16 8.14
CA VAL A 52 -20.42 16.14 7.79
C VAL A 52 -20.73 16.11 6.29
N ALA A 53 -19.69 15.94 5.47
CA ALA A 53 -19.82 15.90 4.00
C ALA A 53 -20.50 14.62 3.50
N GLN A 54 -20.16 13.46 4.08
CA GLN A 54 -20.63 12.14 3.65
C GLN A 54 -22.18 12.01 3.57
N PRO A 55 -22.97 12.39 4.61
CA PRO A 55 -24.43 12.31 4.53
C PRO A 55 -25.06 13.32 3.55
N LEU A 56 -24.40 14.46 3.30
CA LEU A 56 -24.86 15.47 2.35
C LEU A 56 -24.56 15.07 0.90
N LEU A 57 -23.39 14.47 0.65
CA LEU A 57 -22.98 13.92 -0.65
C LEU A 57 -23.94 12.81 -1.11
N ARG A 58 -24.34 11.90 -0.21
CA ARG A 58 -25.35 10.87 -0.48
C ARG A 58 -26.73 11.43 -0.85
N ARG A 59 -27.09 12.63 -0.38
CA ARG A 59 -28.40 13.26 -0.62
C ARG A 59 -28.44 14.15 -1.86
N LEU A 60 -27.32 14.74 -2.29
CA LEU A 60 -27.35 15.87 -3.22
C LEU A 60 -27.10 15.52 -4.69
N ALA A 61 -26.21 14.58 -5.05
CA ALA A 61 -26.07 14.10 -6.45
C ALA A 61 -24.94 13.07 -6.58
N LEU A 62 -25.20 11.82 -6.21
CA LEU A 62 -24.33 10.71 -6.64
C LEU A 62 -25.21 9.65 -7.29
N ARG A 63 -24.83 9.18 -8.50
CA ARG A 63 -25.51 8.09 -9.21
C ARG A 63 -24.87 6.74 -8.87
N GLY A 64 -23.73 6.70 -8.18
CA GLY A 64 -23.14 5.48 -7.60
C GLY A 64 -21.85 5.71 -6.82
N ALA A 65 -21.32 4.65 -6.21
CA ALA A 65 -20.03 4.62 -5.49
C ALA A 65 -18.81 4.97 -6.36
N ALA A 66 -18.88 4.73 -7.67
CA ALA A 66 -17.82 5.02 -8.63
C ALA A 66 -17.54 6.52 -8.81
N ASP A 67 -18.51 7.38 -8.46
CA ASP A 67 -18.40 8.84 -8.60
C ASP A 67 -17.45 9.48 -7.56
N LEU A 68 -16.90 8.70 -6.61
CA LEU A 68 -15.93 9.14 -5.59
C LEU A 68 -14.47 8.80 -5.95
N LEU A 69 -14.24 8.06 -7.04
CA LEU A 69 -12.90 7.61 -7.44
C LEU A 69 -12.15 8.70 -8.23
N PRO A 70 -10.81 8.83 -8.11
CA PRO A 70 -9.97 9.62 -9.00
C PRO A 70 -10.25 9.25 -10.45
N SER A 71 -10.59 10.25 -11.24
CA SER A 71 -10.74 10.11 -12.67
C SER A 71 -9.40 10.42 -13.34
N PHE A 72 -8.85 9.47 -14.10
CA PHE A 72 -7.69 9.76 -14.95
C PHE A 72 -8.10 10.70 -16.07
N VAL A 73 -7.48 11.89 -16.13
CA VAL A 73 -7.86 12.94 -17.07
C VAL A 73 -6.86 13.16 -18.19
N GLY A 74 -5.60 12.73 -18.01
CA GLY A 74 -4.61 12.84 -19.06
C GLY A 74 -3.18 12.68 -18.56
N VAL A 75 -2.24 13.00 -19.45
CA VAL A 75 -0.79 12.93 -19.17
C VAL A 75 -0.12 14.22 -19.61
N ALA A 76 0.60 14.87 -18.71
CA ALA A 76 1.49 15.97 -19.06
C ALA A 76 2.78 15.45 -19.70
N ARG A 77 3.06 15.90 -20.93
CA ARG A 77 4.26 15.56 -21.72
C ARG A 77 4.87 16.82 -22.30
N GLU A 78 6.15 16.71 -22.67
CA GLU A 78 6.83 17.76 -23.42
C GLU A 78 6.17 17.93 -24.80
N PRO A 79 5.75 19.15 -25.17
CA PRO A 79 5.28 19.43 -26.52
C PRO A 79 6.44 19.29 -27.52
N GLY A 80 6.46 18.20 -28.29
CA GLY A 80 7.49 17.93 -29.30
C GLY A 80 6.93 17.78 -30.72
N ASP A 81 7.80 18.00 -31.72
CA ASP A 81 7.57 18.06 -33.18
C ASP A 81 6.95 16.77 -33.82
N GLY A 82 6.67 15.74 -33.01
CA GLY A 82 6.04 14.48 -33.41
C GLY A 82 4.52 14.41 -33.18
N GLY A 83 3.86 15.51 -32.83
CA GLY A 83 2.40 15.59 -32.71
C GLY A 83 1.80 15.19 -31.36
N ALA A 84 2.61 15.11 -30.29
CA ALA A 84 2.10 14.94 -28.94
C ALA A 84 1.37 16.22 -28.49
N ARG A 85 0.04 16.17 -28.44
CA ARG A 85 -0.79 17.28 -27.95
C ARG A 85 -0.76 17.32 -26.42
N ALA A 86 -0.84 18.53 -25.87
CA ALA A 86 -1.10 18.73 -24.45
C ALA A 86 -2.35 17.95 -24.02
N ALA A 87 -2.37 17.44 -22.80
CA ALA A 87 -3.54 16.75 -22.26
C ALA A 87 -4.68 17.76 -22.09
N GLU A 88 -5.86 17.45 -22.61
CA GLU A 88 -7.04 18.30 -22.52
C GLU A 88 -8.22 17.52 -21.93
N TRP A 89 -8.95 18.10 -20.98
CA TRP A 89 -10.09 17.44 -20.35
C TRP A 89 -11.12 18.43 -19.79
N LYS A 90 -12.27 17.88 -19.38
CA LYS A 90 -13.30 18.59 -18.63
C LYS A 90 -13.19 18.21 -17.16
N GLY A 91 -12.90 19.20 -16.32
CA GLY A 91 -12.83 19.08 -14.87
C GLY A 91 -14.21 19.13 -14.22
N ALA A 92 -14.24 18.99 -12.89
CA ALA A 92 -15.47 19.10 -12.14
C ALA A 92 -15.86 20.57 -11.96
N CYS A 93 -14.88 21.46 -11.74
CA CYS A 93 -15.02 22.91 -11.64
C CYS A 93 -14.76 23.62 -12.96
N PHE A 94 -13.68 23.27 -13.65
CA PHE A 94 -13.25 23.92 -14.89
C PHE A 94 -13.54 23.04 -16.10
N TYR A 95 -14.30 23.53 -17.08
CA TYR A 95 -14.72 22.71 -18.22
C TYR A 95 -13.74 22.70 -19.39
N ASP A 96 -12.63 23.43 -19.29
CA ASP A 96 -11.64 23.56 -20.35
C ASP A 96 -10.25 23.61 -19.71
N ASN A 97 -9.62 22.44 -19.58
CA ASN A 97 -8.33 22.30 -18.93
C ASN A 97 -7.30 21.76 -19.89
N ARG A 98 -6.06 22.22 -19.76
CA ARG A 98 -4.92 21.79 -20.57
C ARG A 98 -3.67 21.63 -19.72
N ALA A 99 -2.89 20.58 -19.94
CA ALA A 99 -1.61 20.40 -19.25
C ALA A 99 -0.48 19.90 -20.15
N TRP A 100 0.73 20.40 -19.91
CA TRP A 100 1.96 19.97 -20.58
C TRP A 100 3.14 20.04 -19.62
N MET A 101 4.27 19.46 -20.03
CA MET A 101 5.52 19.44 -19.25
C MET A 101 6.59 20.26 -19.98
N GLU A 102 7.44 20.93 -19.23
CA GLU A 102 8.71 21.49 -19.69
C GLU A 102 9.83 20.81 -18.89
N PHE A 103 10.83 20.23 -19.56
CA PHE A 103 11.93 19.56 -18.86
C PHE A 103 13.09 20.53 -18.59
N HIS A 104 13.70 20.40 -17.42
CA HIS A 104 14.88 21.17 -17.05
C HIS A 104 16.10 20.25 -17.00
N ASN A 105 17.18 20.66 -17.66
CA ASN A 105 18.45 19.94 -17.56
C ASN A 105 19.07 20.10 -16.17
N GLY A 106 19.71 19.04 -15.67
CA GLY A 106 20.45 19.08 -14.42
C GLY A 106 21.74 19.87 -14.54
N THR A 107 22.14 20.52 -13.46
CA THR A 107 23.48 21.11 -13.30
C THR A 107 24.41 20.11 -12.61
N ASP A 108 25.70 20.10 -12.97
CA ASP A 108 26.76 19.31 -12.32
C ASP A 108 26.50 17.78 -12.24
N GLY A 109 25.88 17.21 -13.28
CA GLY A 109 25.65 15.76 -13.37
C GLY A 109 24.41 15.25 -12.64
N GLY A 110 23.57 16.14 -12.08
CA GLY A 110 22.24 15.80 -11.58
C GLY A 110 21.25 15.45 -12.69
N LEU A 111 20.16 14.77 -12.34
CA LEU A 111 19.17 14.23 -13.30
C LEU A 111 18.28 15.32 -13.93
N GLY A 112 18.34 16.55 -13.40
CA GLY A 112 17.45 17.63 -13.81
C GLY A 112 16.02 17.43 -13.29
N GLY A 113 15.12 18.30 -13.70
CA GLY A 113 13.75 18.38 -13.19
C GLY A 113 12.76 18.70 -14.31
N GLY A 114 11.64 19.32 -13.96
CA GLY A 114 10.69 19.82 -14.95
C GLY A 114 9.57 20.66 -14.33
N THR A 115 8.88 21.43 -15.17
CA THR A 115 7.72 22.23 -14.80
C THR A 115 6.48 21.67 -15.48
N LEU A 116 5.48 21.26 -14.70
CA LEU A 116 4.16 20.94 -15.23
C LEU A 116 3.33 22.21 -15.30
N HIS A 117 2.89 22.57 -16.49
CA HIS A 117 1.95 23.66 -16.72
C HIS A 117 0.53 23.10 -16.72
N LEU A 118 -0.36 23.76 -16.00
CA LEU A 118 -1.79 23.47 -15.97
C LEU A 118 -2.57 24.75 -16.25
N GLU A 119 -3.23 24.80 -17.39
CA GLU A 119 -4.19 25.84 -17.74
C GLU A 119 -5.61 25.38 -17.39
N THR A 120 -6.33 26.19 -16.63
CA THR A 120 -7.71 25.92 -16.22
C THR A 120 -8.61 27.05 -16.68
N ASN A 121 -9.71 26.75 -17.38
CA ASN A 121 -10.62 27.73 -17.95
C ASN A 121 -12.09 27.33 -17.80
N LYS A 122 -12.99 28.31 -17.95
CA LYS A 122 -14.47 28.13 -17.91
C LYS A 122 -14.96 27.45 -16.62
N ALA A 123 -14.70 28.10 -15.48
CA ALA A 123 -15.24 27.66 -14.19
C ALA A 123 -16.78 27.68 -14.18
N HIS A 124 -17.43 26.64 -13.66
CA HIS A 124 -18.90 26.61 -13.54
C HIS A 124 -19.43 27.45 -12.39
N SER A 125 -18.62 27.70 -11.37
CA SER A 125 -18.92 28.54 -10.21
C SER A 125 -17.69 29.31 -9.74
N TRP A 126 -17.91 30.42 -9.04
CA TRP A 126 -16.89 31.17 -8.33
C TRP A 126 -16.34 30.44 -7.11
N THR A 127 -17.07 29.44 -6.61
CA THR A 127 -16.71 28.69 -5.40
C THR A 127 -16.27 27.26 -5.68
N CYS A 128 -16.31 26.81 -6.92
CA CYS A 128 -15.90 25.45 -7.25
C CYS A 128 -14.39 25.28 -7.14
N ILE A 129 -13.97 24.03 -6.91
CA ILE A 129 -12.57 23.65 -6.67
C ILE A 129 -12.34 22.35 -7.42
N ASP A 130 -11.28 22.31 -8.23
CA ASP A 130 -10.72 21.06 -8.72
C ASP A 130 -9.49 20.69 -7.90
N LEU A 131 -9.38 19.42 -7.56
CA LEU A 131 -8.19 18.82 -6.99
C LEU A 131 -7.60 17.86 -8.01
N TYR A 132 -6.33 18.08 -8.37
CA TYR A 132 -5.58 17.18 -9.23
C TYR A 132 -4.48 16.47 -8.45
N VAL A 133 -4.32 15.17 -8.73
CA VAL A 133 -3.16 14.38 -8.33
C VAL A 133 -2.30 14.13 -9.57
N PHE A 134 -1.01 14.42 -9.46
CA PHE A 134 0.00 14.23 -10.48
C PHE A 134 0.92 13.09 -10.04
N ALA A 135 1.06 12.05 -10.85
CA ALA A 135 1.76 10.86 -10.43
C ALA A 135 2.64 10.23 -11.53
N THR A 136 3.73 9.65 -11.07
CA THR A 136 4.60 8.68 -11.73
C THR A 136 4.61 7.41 -10.87
N PRO A 137 5.18 6.28 -11.34
CA PRO A 137 5.41 5.10 -10.49
C PRO A 137 6.35 5.35 -9.31
N TYR A 138 7.11 6.45 -9.36
CA TYR A 138 8.14 6.79 -8.39
C TYR A 138 7.66 7.89 -7.43
N ARG A 139 6.80 8.81 -7.89
CA ARG A 139 6.34 9.95 -7.11
C ARG A 139 4.86 10.28 -7.30
N VAL A 140 4.25 10.83 -6.27
CA VAL A 140 2.87 11.35 -6.29
C VAL A 140 2.85 12.74 -5.64
N THR A 141 2.22 13.71 -6.27
CA THR A 141 2.01 15.08 -5.77
C THR A 141 0.61 15.57 -6.16
N TRP A 142 0.12 16.67 -5.59
CA TRP A 142 -1.23 17.18 -5.84
C TRP A 142 -1.34 18.68 -5.60
N ASP A 143 -2.32 19.32 -6.21
CA ASP A 143 -2.64 20.73 -5.94
C ASP A 143 -4.11 21.07 -6.18
N TYR A 144 -4.56 22.17 -5.57
CA TYR A 144 -5.91 22.69 -5.66
C TYR A 144 -5.98 23.90 -6.60
N TYR A 145 -7.02 23.91 -7.42
CA TYR A 145 -7.25 24.98 -8.37
C TYR A 145 -8.62 25.61 -8.11
N PHE A 146 -8.59 26.90 -7.80
CA PHE A 146 -9.76 27.71 -7.42
C PHE A 146 -10.06 28.81 -8.45
N VAL A 147 -9.09 29.10 -9.32
CA VAL A 147 -9.15 30.21 -10.29
C VAL A 147 -8.73 29.70 -11.64
N GLY A 148 -9.52 30.07 -12.66
CA GLY A 148 -9.19 29.79 -14.04
C GLY A 148 -8.03 30.67 -14.50
N ARG A 149 -6.85 30.07 -14.64
CA ARG A 149 -5.61 30.66 -15.15
C ARG A 149 -4.62 29.55 -15.49
N GLU A 150 -3.46 29.95 -16.00
CA GLU A 150 -2.27 29.10 -16.03
C GLU A 150 -1.64 29.00 -14.63
N HIS A 151 -1.28 27.78 -14.25
CA HIS A 151 -0.59 27.41 -13.02
C HIS A 151 0.62 26.54 -13.36
N THR A 152 1.61 26.52 -12.47
CA THR A 152 2.82 25.72 -12.64
C THR A 152 3.08 24.87 -11.40
N LEU A 153 3.65 23.69 -11.62
CA LEU A 153 4.09 22.77 -10.58
C LEU A 153 5.54 22.33 -10.88
N ASP A 154 6.45 22.69 -9.99
CA ASP A 154 7.88 22.48 -10.20
C ASP A 154 8.38 21.17 -9.58
N PHE A 155 8.98 20.31 -10.41
CA PHE A 155 9.78 19.16 -10.01
C PHE A 155 11.25 19.59 -10.01
N LYS A 156 11.82 19.83 -8.82
CA LYS A 156 13.20 20.34 -8.69
C LYS A 156 14.25 19.36 -9.23
N GLU A 157 14.10 18.09 -8.88
CA GLU A 157 14.95 17.01 -9.36
C GLU A 157 14.13 15.70 -9.41
N TRP A 158 14.43 14.83 -10.38
CA TRP A 158 13.91 13.47 -10.45
C TRP A 158 14.59 12.57 -9.41
N GLU A 159 13.83 11.66 -8.80
CA GLU A 159 14.33 10.83 -7.69
C GLU A 159 15.33 9.76 -8.14
N SER A 160 15.26 9.33 -9.40
CA SER A 160 16.15 8.32 -9.98
C SER A 160 16.21 8.41 -11.51
N GLU A 161 17.24 7.81 -12.10
CA GLU A 161 17.36 7.68 -13.57
C GLU A 161 16.13 6.95 -14.16
N ALA A 162 15.60 5.96 -13.43
CA ALA A 162 14.41 5.22 -13.84
C ALA A 162 13.16 6.11 -13.89
N GLU A 163 13.00 7.03 -12.92
CA GLU A 163 11.94 8.03 -12.97
C GLU A 163 12.12 8.97 -14.16
N TYR A 164 13.33 9.50 -14.36
CA TYR A 164 13.64 10.42 -15.45
C TYR A 164 13.29 9.81 -16.82
N GLU A 165 13.74 8.59 -17.08
CA GLU A 165 13.43 7.85 -18.30
C GLU A 165 11.93 7.53 -18.44
N TYR A 166 11.25 7.22 -17.34
CA TYR A 166 9.81 7.02 -17.34
C TYR A 166 9.07 8.30 -17.74
N VAL A 167 9.39 9.45 -17.13
CA VAL A 167 8.69 10.71 -17.38
C VAL A 167 8.93 11.17 -18.81
N LYS A 168 10.14 11.00 -19.35
CA LYS A 168 10.42 11.25 -20.77
C LYS A 168 9.56 10.43 -21.72
N ARG A 169 9.41 9.14 -21.45
CA ARG A 169 8.70 8.21 -22.36
C ARG A 169 7.19 8.27 -22.19
N LYS A 170 6.73 8.30 -20.94
CA LYS A 170 5.33 8.11 -20.57
C LYS A 170 4.65 9.40 -20.11
N GLY A 171 5.39 10.37 -19.57
CA GLY A 171 4.87 11.63 -19.00
C GLY A 171 4.38 11.48 -17.56
N VAL A 172 3.87 12.58 -16.99
CA VAL A 172 3.25 12.59 -15.65
C VAL A 172 1.74 12.41 -15.79
N SER A 173 1.18 11.40 -15.11
CA SER A 173 -0.25 11.12 -15.14
C SER A 173 -1.02 12.10 -14.27
N ILE A 174 -2.17 12.56 -14.74
CA ILE A 174 -3.03 13.54 -14.05
C ILE A 174 -4.36 12.87 -13.72
N PHE A 175 -4.77 12.97 -12.46
CA PHE A 175 -6.04 12.45 -11.96
C PHE A 175 -6.84 13.58 -11.32
N LEU A 176 -8.11 13.71 -11.70
CA LEU A 176 -9.07 14.61 -11.07
C LEU A 176 -9.76 13.88 -9.91
N MET A 177 -9.79 14.50 -8.74
CA MET A 177 -10.53 14.00 -7.59
C MET A 177 -11.94 14.62 -7.55
N PRO A 178 -13.02 13.82 -7.64
CA PRO A 178 -14.37 14.33 -7.46
C PRO A 178 -14.55 14.86 -6.02
N SER A 179 -15.27 15.97 -5.92
CA SER A 179 -15.56 16.80 -4.74
C SER A 179 -15.77 16.01 -3.42
N GLY A 180 -14.83 16.10 -2.45
CA GLY A 180 -15.01 15.56 -1.08
C GLY A 180 -13.76 15.12 -0.31
N THR A 181 -12.57 15.12 -0.93
CA THR A 181 -11.39 14.33 -0.49
C THR A 181 -10.27 15.12 0.23
N ILE A 182 -10.56 16.29 0.83
CA ILE A 182 -9.56 17.00 1.65
C ILE A 182 -9.07 16.11 2.82
N GLY A 183 -9.94 15.26 3.37
CA GLY A 183 -9.55 14.25 4.37
C GLY A 183 -8.58 13.21 3.83
N THR A 184 -8.78 12.75 2.59
CA THR A 184 -7.95 11.76 1.91
C THR A 184 -6.55 12.30 1.59
N LEU A 185 -6.41 13.58 1.25
CA LEU A 185 -5.10 14.20 1.01
C LEU A 185 -4.28 14.46 2.27
N ARG A 186 -4.93 14.80 3.39
CA ARG A 186 -4.23 14.87 4.69
C ARG A 186 -3.65 13.50 5.06
N ALA A 187 -4.35 12.43 4.73
CA ALA A 187 -3.83 11.07 4.90
C ALA A 187 -2.63 10.80 3.98
N LEU A 188 -2.65 11.28 2.73
CA LEU A 188 -1.52 11.13 1.80
C LEU A 188 -0.27 11.95 2.20
N TRP A 189 -0.43 13.11 2.86
CA TRP A 189 0.69 13.90 3.39
C TRP A 189 1.45 13.18 4.52
N ASP A 190 0.73 12.44 5.37
CA ASP A 190 1.34 11.63 6.44
C ASP A 190 2.03 10.35 5.86
N VAL A 191 1.69 9.96 4.63
CA VAL A 191 2.17 8.73 3.98
C VAL A 191 3.42 8.96 3.11
N PHE A 192 3.55 10.12 2.44
CA PHE A 192 4.71 10.40 1.58
C PHE A 192 6.08 10.28 2.27
N PRO A 193 6.28 10.79 3.51
CA PRO A 193 7.56 10.67 4.21
C PRO A 193 8.00 9.21 4.42
N LEU A 194 7.06 8.27 4.49
CA LEU A 194 7.29 6.86 4.81
C LEU A 194 8.21 6.17 3.79
N PHE A 195 8.16 6.59 2.53
CA PHE A 195 8.92 5.98 1.43
C PHE A 195 10.34 6.54 1.27
N THR A 196 10.70 7.59 2.00
CA THR A 196 12.01 8.23 1.86
C THR A 196 13.10 7.42 2.58
N ASN A 197 14.24 7.22 1.92
CA ASN A 197 15.38 6.52 2.51
C ASN A 197 16.26 7.45 3.36
N THR A 198 15.65 8.10 4.36
CA THR A 198 16.31 9.10 5.22
C THR A 198 16.00 8.85 6.68
N GLN A 199 16.73 9.50 7.60
CA GLN A 199 16.36 9.49 9.02
C GLN A 199 14.97 10.09 9.27
N TRP A 200 14.56 11.05 8.43
CA TRP A 200 13.21 11.60 8.49
C TRP A 200 12.16 10.56 8.09
N GLY A 201 12.41 9.78 7.04
CA GLY A 201 11.55 8.66 6.64
C GLY A 201 11.47 7.59 7.71
N GLU A 202 12.60 7.16 8.28
CA GLU A 202 12.66 6.22 9.41
C GLU A 202 11.81 6.71 10.59
N ASN A 203 12.02 7.95 11.03
CA ASN A 203 11.26 8.55 12.13
C ASN A 203 9.77 8.67 11.81
N SER A 204 9.42 8.91 10.54
CA SER A 204 8.02 9.00 10.08
C SER A 204 7.34 7.64 10.11
N ASN A 205 8.02 6.56 9.69
CA ASN A 205 7.52 5.19 9.82
C ASN A 205 7.24 4.82 11.29
N LEU A 206 8.20 5.07 12.18
CA LEU A 206 8.03 4.79 13.61
C LEU A 206 6.89 5.60 14.23
N ALA A 207 6.78 6.90 13.90
CA ALA A 207 5.71 7.76 14.38
C ALA A 207 4.34 7.31 13.87
N PHE A 208 4.26 6.87 12.61
CA PHE A 208 3.04 6.35 11.99
C PHE A 208 2.56 5.08 12.69
N LEU A 209 3.44 4.07 12.80
CA LEU A 209 3.13 2.79 13.46
C LEU A 209 2.72 3.00 14.93
N LYS A 210 3.42 3.88 15.66
CA LYS A 210 3.05 4.24 17.03
C LYS A 210 1.68 4.91 17.13
N LYS A 211 1.39 5.86 16.24
CA LYS A 211 0.12 6.62 16.23
C LYS A 211 -1.07 5.74 15.88
N HIS A 212 -0.90 4.85 14.90
CA HIS A 212 -2.01 4.11 14.31
C HIS A 212 -2.17 2.69 14.86
N MET A 213 -1.11 2.08 15.39
CA MET A 213 -1.11 0.71 15.89
C MET A 213 -0.71 0.61 17.36
N GLY A 214 -0.10 1.65 17.93
CA GLY A 214 0.48 1.58 19.27
C GLY A 214 1.81 0.82 19.32
N ALA A 215 2.43 0.53 18.16
CA ALA A 215 3.73 -0.13 18.10
C ALA A 215 4.83 0.75 18.71
N THR A 216 5.75 0.15 19.48
CA THR A 216 6.77 0.92 20.19
C THR A 216 8.10 0.95 19.46
N PHE A 217 8.52 -0.19 18.86
CA PHE A 217 9.81 -0.35 18.20
C PHE A 217 10.93 0.27 19.03
N GLU A 218 11.11 -0.18 20.26
CA GLU A 218 12.14 0.36 21.15
C GLU A 218 13.55 0.04 20.64
N GLU A 219 14.48 0.98 20.79
CA GLU A 219 15.86 0.77 20.38
C GLU A 219 16.57 -0.27 21.28
N ARG A 220 17.28 -1.21 20.64
CA ARG A 220 18.06 -2.25 21.31
C ARG A 220 19.48 -1.77 21.63
N PRO A 221 20.11 -2.28 22.70
CA PRO A 221 21.55 -2.08 22.90
C PRO A 221 22.35 -2.66 21.73
N LYS A 222 23.50 -2.06 21.45
CA LYS A 222 24.46 -2.61 20.48
C LYS A 222 25.15 -3.87 21.06
N PRO A 223 25.55 -4.83 20.21
CA PRO A 223 25.46 -4.84 18.75
C PRO A 223 24.05 -5.14 18.22
N TRP A 224 23.72 -4.58 17.05
CA TRP A 224 22.42 -4.82 16.37
C TRP A 224 22.45 -6.02 15.42
N VAL A 225 23.55 -6.78 15.41
CA VAL A 225 23.70 -8.04 14.69
C VAL A 225 24.22 -9.03 15.71
N SER A 226 23.50 -10.12 15.91
CA SER A 226 23.87 -11.17 16.86
C SER A 226 24.99 -12.05 16.30
N GLU A 227 25.85 -12.55 17.17
CA GLU A 227 26.82 -13.60 16.83
C GLU A 227 26.07 -14.94 16.77
N LEU A 228 25.83 -15.45 15.57
CA LEU A 228 25.01 -16.65 15.33
C LEU A 228 25.88 -17.89 15.16
N ASN A 229 25.39 -19.02 15.67
CA ASN A 229 25.83 -20.33 15.21
C ASN A 229 24.83 -20.86 14.19
N VAL A 230 25.24 -20.93 12.92
CA VAL A 230 24.39 -21.35 11.80
C VAL A 230 23.91 -22.78 11.98
N ASP A 231 24.68 -23.65 12.64
CA ASP A 231 24.31 -25.05 12.90
C ASP A 231 23.05 -25.21 13.75
N ASP A 232 22.69 -24.19 14.55
CA ASP A 232 21.48 -24.21 15.38
C ASP A 232 20.20 -23.84 14.60
N ILE A 233 20.32 -23.45 13.33
CA ILE A 233 19.19 -23.12 12.44
C ILE A 233 18.80 -24.36 11.64
N HIS A 234 17.51 -24.67 11.55
CA HIS A 234 17.02 -25.91 10.99
C HIS A 234 16.01 -25.70 9.85
N SER A 235 15.80 -26.74 9.05
CA SER A 235 14.75 -26.77 8.04
C SER A 235 13.38 -26.49 8.66
N GLY A 236 12.65 -25.58 8.02
CA GLY A 236 11.36 -25.10 8.46
C GLY A 236 11.41 -23.97 9.48
N ASP A 237 12.56 -23.59 10.04
CA ASP A 237 12.62 -22.40 10.91
C ASP A 237 12.22 -21.14 10.12
N PHE A 238 11.42 -20.28 10.75
CA PHE A 238 10.75 -19.16 10.10
C PHE A 238 11.52 -17.86 10.34
N LEU A 239 11.75 -17.09 9.29
CA LEU A 239 12.35 -15.77 9.36
C LEU A 239 11.26 -14.72 9.20
N VAL A 240 11.26 -13.75 10.12
CA VAL A 240 10.36 -12.61 10.09
C VAL A 240 11.18 -11.35 9.97
N LEU A 241 10.84 -10.52 9.00
CA LEU A 241 11.53 -9.29 8.69
C LEU A 241 10.59 -8.09 8.85
N SER A 242 11.15 -7.00 9.34
CA SER A 242 10.48 -5.70 9.42
C SER A 242 11.45 -4.61 8.98
N LYS A 243 11.24 -4.06 7.78
CA LYS A 243 11.89 -2.88 7.24
C LYS A 243 11.16 -1.62 7.69
N ILE A 244 11.88 -0.53 7.89
CA ILE A 244 11.33 0.73 8.42
C ILE A 244 11.89 1.98 7.72
N ARG A 245 12.66 1.80 6.65
CA ARG A 245 13.26 2.89 5.88
C ARG A 245 13.18 2.63 4.38
N GLY A 246 13.14 3.71 3.59
CA GLY A 246 13.12 3.63 2.13
C GLY A 246 11.81 3.08 1.56
N ARG A 247 11.83 2.75 0.27
CA ARG A 247 10.67 2.27 -0.48
C ARG A 247 9.99 1.09 0.22
N TRP A 248 10.77 0.06 0.56
CA TRP A 248 10.28 -1.14 1.21
C TRP A 248 9.78 -0.88 2.63
N GLY A 249 10.47 -0.04 3.41
CA GLY A 249 9.97 0.36 4.73
C GLY A 249 8.61 1.07 4.69
N GLY A 250 8.40 1.93 3.69
CA GLY A 250 7.11 2.59 3.48
C GLY A 250 5.99 1.61 3.12
N PHE A 251 6.24 0.68 2.19
CA PHE A 251 5.27 -0.37 1.83
C PHE A 251 4.93 -1.25 3.03
N GLU A 252 5.94 -1.76 3.74
CA GLU A 252 5.70 -2.60 4.90
C GLU A 252 5.00 -1.84 6.04
N THR A 253 5.22 -0.54 6.21
CA THR A 253 4.49 0.24 7.23
C THR A 253 3.00 0.29 6.94
N LEU A 254 2.61 0.41 5.67
CA LEU A 254 1.20 0.36 5.27
C LEU A 254 0.63 -1.06 5.41
N GLU A 255 1.41 -2.08 5.03
CA GLU A 255 1.03 -3.48 5.21
C GLU A 255 0.81 -3.82 6.69
N LYS A 256 1.76 -3.47 7.57
CA LYS A 256 1.66 -3.61 9.02
C LYS A 256 0.37 -2.96 9.54
N TRP A 257 0.06 -1.77 9.05
CA TRP A 257 -1.13 -1.03 9.46
C TRP A 257 -2.44 -1.72 9.08
N VAL A 258 -2.56 -2.25 7.86
CA VAL A 258 -3.80 -2.90 7.40
C VAL A 258 -3.95 -4.34 7.86
N THR A 259 -2.85 -5.06 8.13
CA THR A 259 -2.88 -6.46 8.58
C THR A 259 -2.79 -6.61 10.10
N GLY A 260 -2.27 -5.60 10.79
CA GLY A 260 -1.87 -5.71 12.19
C GLY A 260 -0.61 -6.54 12.41
N ALA A 261 0.08 -6.94 11.33
CA ALA A 261 1.42 -7.49 11.44
C ALA A 261 2.37 -6.39 11.93
N TYR A 262 3.36 -6.74 12.74
CA TYR A 262 4.44 -5.82 13.11
C TYR A 262 5.72 -6.13 12.31
N ALA A 263 5.53 -6.88 11.23
CA ALA A 263 6.51 -7.35 10.26
C ALA A 263 5.89 -7.22 8.87
N GLY A 264 6.73 -7.12 7.84
CA GLY A 264 6.28 -6.92 6.46
C GLY A 264 6.94 -7.86 5.45
N HIS A 265 7.81 -8.77 5.89
CA HIS A 265 8.32 -9.82 5.01
C HIS A 265 8.64 -11.10 5.79
N THR A 266 8.61 -12.24 5.11
CA THR A 266 8.90 -13.55 5.71
C THR A 266 9.69 -14.44 4.76
N ALA A 267 10.52 -15.29 5.34
CA ALA A 267 11.28 -16.31 4.63
C ALA A 267 11.35 -17.60 5.46
N VAL A 268 11.88 -18.67 4.88
CA VAL A 268 12.03 -19.97 5.56
C VAL A 268 13.41 -20.55 5.34
N CYS A 269 13.96 -21.15 6.38
CA CYS A 269 15.24 -21.84 6.33
C CYS A 269 15.07 -23.28 5.84
N LEU A 270 16.00 -23.77 5.01
CA LEU A 270 16.07 -25.14 4.53
C LEU A 270 17.51 -25.64 4.55
N ARG A 271 17.75 -26.86 5.01
CA ARG A 271 19.04 -27.54 4.89
C ARG A 271 19.01 -28.53 3.75
N ASP A 272 20.04 -28.52 2.91
CA ASP A 272 20.18 -29.55 1.89
C ASP A 272 20.75 -30.86 2.46
N SER A 273 20.89 -31.87 1.60
CA SER A 273 21.44 -33.18 1.98
C SER A 273 22.91 -33.14 2.43
N GLU A 274 23.64 -32.06 2.12
CA GLU A 274 25.02 -31.83 2.58
C GLU A 274 25.05 -31.07 3.91
N GLY A 275 23.89 -30.65 4.43
CA GLY A 275 23.75 -29.87 5.64
C GLY A 275 23.96 -28.37 5.43
N LYS A 276 24.09 -27.86 4.20
CA LYS A 276 24.21 -26.40 3.96
C LYS A 276 22.87 -25.73 4.13
N LEU A 277 22.90 -24.50 4.67
CA LEU A 277 21.69 -23.72 4.94
C LEU A 277 21.34 -22.82 3.74
N TRP A 278 20.05 -22.82 3.41
CA TRP A 278 19.43 -22.05 2.36
C TRP A 278 18.25 -21.25 2.93
N VAL A 279 17.91 -20.16 2.27
CA VAL A 279 16.73 -19.33 2.57
C VAL A 279 15.83 -19.32 1.35
N GLY A 280 14.60 -19.79 1.52
CA GLY A 280 13.54 -19.65 0.52
C GLY A 280 12.70 -18.42 0.87
N GLU A 281 12.52 -17.52 -0.09
CA GLU A 281 11.64 -16.36 0.06
C GLU A 281 10.90 -16.02 -1.22
N SER A 282 9.77 -15.33 -1.08
CA SER A 282 9.05 -14.74 -2.20
C SER A 282 9.09 -13.23 -2.07
N GLY A 283 9.57 -12.53 -3.10
CA GLY A 283 9.78 -11.07 -3.08
C GLY A 283 11.25 -10.67 -3.26
N HIS A 284 12.06 -11.56 -3.81
CA HIS A 284 13.45 -11.28 -4.14
C HIS A 284 13.52 -10.57 -5.51
N GLU A 285 14.16 -9.41 -5.57
CA GLU A 285 14.34 -8.66 -6.81
C GLU A 285 15.46 -9.29 -7.66
N ASN A 286 15.13 -9.78 -8.86
CA ASN A 286 16.11 -10.34 -9.79
C ASN A 286 16.90 -9.25 -10.54
N GLU A 287 17.86 -9.66 -11.38
CA GLU A 287 18.68 -8.72 -12.18
C GLU A 287 17.86 -7.84 -13.15
N GLN A 288 16.62 -8.24 -13.47
CA GLN A 288 15.68 -7.52 -14.32
C GLN A 288 14.79 -6.53 -13.54
N GLY A 289 14.90 -6.50 -12.20
CA GLY A 289 14.08 -5.67 -11.33
C GLY A 289 12.68 -6.25 -11.06
N GLU A 290 12.50 -7.55 -11.27
CA GLU A 290 11.24 -8.26 -11.03
C GLU A 290 11.28 -8.99 -9.68
N ASP A 291 10.19 -8.92 -8.93
CA ASP A 291 10.05 -9.67 -7.68
C ASP A 291 9.68 -11.13 -7.97
N ILE A 292 10.55 -12.05 -7.57
CA ILE A 292 10.41 -13.49 -7.78
C ILE A 292 10.50 -14.27 -6.47
N ILE A 293 10.13 -15.55 -6.55
CA ILE A 293 10.45 -16.56 -5.55
C ILE A 293 11.88 -17.05 -5.80
N ALA A 294 12.71 -17.04 -4.77
CA ALA A 294 14.12 -17.41 -4.85
C ALA A 294 14.53 -18.33 -3.71
N ILE A 295 15.48 -19.24 -4.00
CA ILE A 295 16.20 -20.02 -3.00
C ILE A 295 17.67 -19.61 -3.01
N LEU A 296 18.12 -19.00 -1.91
CA LEU A 296 19.45 -18.41 -1.81
C LEU A 296 20.30 -19.16 -0.78
N PRO A 297 21.62 -19.33 -1.00
CA PRO A 297 22.52 -19.76 0.04
C PRO A 297 22.44 -18.79 1.24
N TRP A 298 22.44 -19.31 2.47
CA TRP A 298 22.39 -18.48 3.68
C TRP A 298 23.46 -17.38 3.70
N GLU A 299 24.68 -17.71 3.28
CA GLU A 299 25.80 -16.76 3.27
C GLU A 299 25.52 -15.56 2.34
N GLU A 300 24.90 -15.81 1.18
CA GLU A 300 24.54 -14.76 0.22
C GLU A 300 23.41 -13.89 0.76
N TRP A 301 22.33 -14.52 1.23
CA TRP A 301 21.19 -13.83 1.81
C TRP A 301 21.59 -12.99 3.03
N TRP A 302 22.37 -13.57 3.94
CA TRP A 302 22.83 -12.90 5.15
C TRP A 302 23.84 -11.77 4.87
N ASP A 303 24.73 -11.92 3.88
CA ASP A 303 25.63 -10.85 3.45
C ASP A 303 24.84 -9.65 2.91
N PHE A 304 23.81 -9.92 2.10
CA PHE A 304 22.91 -8.88 1.61
C PHE A 304 22.21 -8.16 2.77
N GLU A 305 21.51 -8.88 3.64
CA GLU A 305 20.78 -8.30 4.77
C GLU A 305 21.69 -7.49 5.70
N VAL A 306 22.90 -7.99 5.97
CA VAL A 306 23.83 -7.32 6.88
C VAL A 306 24.49 -6.09 6.27
N LYS A 307 24.89 -6.14 4.98
CA LYS A 307 25.79 -5.14 4.37
C LYS A 307 25.16 -4.29 3.27
N LYS A 308 24.16 -4.81 2.55
CA LYS A 308 23.62 -4.20 1.33
C LYS A 308 22.20 -3.67 1.50
N ASP A 309 21.38 -4.30 2.34
CA ASP A 309 20.01 -3.83 2.58
C ASP A 309 20.03 -2.50 3.34
N ASP A 310 19.67 -1.43 2.64
CA ASP A 310 19.63 -0.06 3.13
C ASP A 310 18.25 0.36 3.67
N SER A 311 17.27 -0.55 3.72
CA SER A 311 15.93 -0.32 4.25
C SER A 311 15.85 -0.41 5.79
N ASN A 312 17.01 -0.61 6.45
CA ASN A 312 17.13 -0.85 7.89
C ASN A 312 16.21 -2.02 8.33
N PRO A 313 16.59 -3.27 8.05
CA PRO A 313 15.75 -4.43 8.38
C PRO A 313 15.99 -4.92 9.82
N GLN A 314 14.89 -5.31 10.46
CA GLN A 314 14.84 -6.02 11.73
C GLN A 314 14.49 -7.47 11.41
N ILE A 315 15.31 -8.43 11.87
CA ILE A 315 15.15 -9.83 11.51
C ILE A 315 15.07 -10.68 12.76
N ALA A 316 14.04 -11.51 12.84
CA ALA A 316 13.85 -12.51 13.87
C ALA A 316 13.75 -13.91 13.28
N LEU A 317 14.46 -14.85 13.89
CA LEU A 317 14.32 -16.28 13.68
C LEU A 317 13.34 -16.84 14.71
N LEU A 318 12.36 -17.59 14.21
CA LEU A 318 11.33 -18.28 14.97
C LEU A 318 11.56 -19.79 14.76
N PRO A 319 12.26 -20.46 15.69
CA PRO A 319 12.50 -21.89 15.56
C PRO A 319 11.19 -22.68 15.60
N LEU A 320 11.05 -23.72 14.78
CA LEU A 320 9.92 -24.64 14.88
C LEU A 320 9.91 -25.37 16.22
N HIS A 321 8.72 -25.61 16.75
CA HIS A 321 8.55 -26.45 17.92
C HIS A 321 9.10 -27.87 17.63
N PRO A 322 9.83 -28.52 18.55
CA PRO A 322 10.44 -29.84 18.31
C PRO A 322 9.45 -30.91 17.80
N ASP A 323 8.22 -30.92 18.31
CA ASP A 323 7.18 -31.88 17.90
C ASP A 323 6.70 -31.68 16.46
N LEU A 324 6.74 -30.43 15.96
CA LEU A 324 6.39 -30.12 14.57
C LEU A 324 7.59 -30.34 13.65
N ARG A 325 8.79 -29.99 14.11
CA ARG A 325 10.03 -30.31 13.41
C ARG A 325 10.16 -31.81 13.14
N ALA A 326 9.76 -32.65 14.11
CA ALA A 326 9.75 -34.11 13.93
C ALA A 326 8.74 -34.61 12.88
N LYS A 327 7.71 -33.82 12.55
CA LYS A 327 6.71 -34.13 11.52
C LYS A 327 7.04 -33.50 10.17
N PHE A 328 7.88 -32.48 10.15
CA PHE A 328 8.22 -31.72 8.96
C PHE A 328 8.87 -32.62 7.90
N ASN A 329 8.16 -32.85 6.80
CA ASN A 329 8.70 -33.62 5.68
C ASN A 329 9.63 -32.75 4.83
N GLU A 330 10.92 -32.83 5.14
CA GLU A 330 11.97 -32.05 4.47
C GLU A 330 12.09 -32.34 2.98
N THR A 331 11.83 -33.57 2.54
CA THR A 331 11.84 -33.91 1.10
C THR A 331 10.72 -33.18 0.36
N ALA A 332 9.50 -33.23 0.89
CA ALA A 332 8.35 -32.53 0.29
C ALA A 332 8.55 -31.01 0.31
N ALA A 333 9.12 -30.46 1.41
CA ALA A 333 9.45 -29.05 1.50
C ALA A 333 10.43 -28.60 0.39
N TRP A 334 11.48 -29.39 0.13
CA TRP A 334 12.43 -29.13 -0.95
C TRP A 334 11.84 -29.29 -2.35
N GLU A 335 10.96 -30.28 -2.56
CA GLU A 335 10.24 -30.43 -3.82
C GLU A 335 9.36 -29.22 -4.11
N TYR A 336 8.61 -28.75 -3.12
CA TYR A 336 7.82 -27.53 -3.21
C TYR A 336 8.70 -26.31 -3.49
N ALA A 337 9.76 -26.10 -2.68
CA ALA A 337 10.66 -24.96 -2.84
C ALA A 337 11.21 -24.87 -4.27
N LYS A 338 11.75 -25.98 -4.79
CA LYS A 338 12.32 -26.06 -6.16
C LYS A 338 11.26 -25.88 -7.24
N SER A 339 10.02 -26.30 -7.02
CA SER A 339 8.94 -26.11 -8.00
C SER A 339 8.53 -24.63 -8.16
N MET A 340 8.74 -23.85 -7.09
CA MET A 340 8.39 -22.43 -7.01
C MET A 340 9.57 -21.50 -7.30
N ASP A 341 10.80 -21.99 -7.29
CA ASP A 341 11.99 -21.19 -7.61
C ASP A 341 11.88 -20.55 -9.00
N GLY A 342 12.15 -19.24 -9.08
CA GLY A 342 12.00 -18.42 -10.29
C GLY A 342 10.56 -18.07 -10.69
N LYS A 343 9.55 -18.45 -9.89
CA LYS A 343 8.15 -18.06 -10.16
C LYS A 343 7.87 -16.61 -9.71
N PRO A 344 6.82 -15.95 -10.24
CA PRO A 344 6.49 -14.57 -9.86
C PRO A 344 6.05 -14.42 -8.40
N TYR A 345 6.26 -13.23 -7.85
CA TYR A 345 5.67 -12.82 -6.57
C TYR A 345 4.13 -12.81 -6.60
N GLY A 346 3.51 -13.23 -5.50
CA GLY A 346 2.05 -13.35 -5.35
C GLY A 346 1.32 -12.02 -5.10
N TYR A 347 1.45 -11.06 -5.99
CA TYR A 347 0.70 -9.80 -5.88
C TYR A 347 -0.82 -10.00 -5.83
N HIS A 348 -1.33 -10.98 -6.60
CA HIS A 348 -2.74 -11.33 -6.69
C HIS A 348 -3.32 -11.88 -5.38
N ASN A 349 -2.53 -12.59 -4.58
CA ASN A 349 -3.01 -13.16 -3.31
C ASN A 349 -2.81 -12.18 -2.14
N MET A 350 -1.67 -11.48 -2.09
CA MET A 350 -1.36 -10.51 -1.03
C MET A 350 -2.43 -9.42 -0.85
N ILE A 351 -3.02 -8.92 -1.95
CA ILE A 351 -3.95 -7.79 -1.85
C ILE A 351 -5.30 -8.16 -1.22
N PHE A 352 -5.73 -9.43 -1.32
CA PHE A 352 -7.03 -9.87 -0.80
C PHE A 352 -6.93 -10.55 0.56
N SER A 353 -5.75 -11.03 0.97
CA SER A 353 -5.54 -11.80 2.22
C SER A 353 -5.84 -11.07 3.53
N TRP A 354 -6.23 -9.79 3.48
CA TRP A 354 -6.64 -9.01 4.65
C TRP A 354 -8.04 -8.41 4.50
N ILE A 355 -8.77 -8.76 3.42
CA ILE A 355 -10.10 -8.25 3.07
C ILE A 355 -11.16 -9.34 3.26
N ASP A 356 -11.37 -9.77 4.49
CA ASP A 356 -12.22 -10.93 4.76
C ASP A 356 -13.68 -10.56 5.09
N THR A 357 -13.92 -9.30 5.45
CA THR A 357 -15.25 -8.80 5.84
C THR A 357 -15.76 -7.69 4.93
N ILE A 358 -17.05 -7.35 4.98
CA ILE A 358 -17.62 -6.31 4.09
C ILE A 358 -17.16 -4.89 4.49
N SER A 359 -16.91 -4.64 5.79
CA SER A 359 -16.67 -3.28 6.31
C SER A 359 -15.50 -3.15 7.26
N ASP A 360 -15.07 -4.25 7.90
CA ASP A 360 -14.22 -4.20 9.09
C ASP A 360 -12.77 -4.62 8.78
N ASN A 361 -12.28 -4.23 7.60
CA ASN A 361 -10.89 -4.47 7.19
C ASN A 361 -10.08 -3.18 6.99
N TYR A 362 -10.75 -2.05 6.75
CA TYR A 362 -10.08 -0.82 6.31
C TYR A 362 -9.86 0.15 7.48
N PRO A 363 -8.62 0.39 7.91
CA PRO A 363 -8.32 1.39 8.92
C PRO A 363 -8.81 2.78 8.51
N PRO A 364 -9.57 3.52 9.34
CA PRO A 364 -9.93 4.90 9.01
C PRO A 364 -8.68 5.77 8.75
N PRO A 365 -8.66 6.63 7.70
CA PRO A 365 -9.78 7.00 6.83
C PRO A 365 -9.93 6.14 5.55
N LEU A 366 -9.24 5.00 5.43
CA LEU A 366 -9.40 4.10 4.30
C LEU A 366 -10.83 3.52 4.29
N ASP A 367 -11.39 3.42 3.10
CA ASP A 367 -12.57 2.62 2.80
C ASP A 367 -12.36 1.93 1.44
N ALA A 368 -13.27 1.03 1.06
CA ALA A 368 -13.19 0.31 -0.21
C ALA A 368 -13.12 1.26 -1.43
N HIS A 369 -13.63 2.49 -1.33
CA HIS A 369 -13.54 3.49 -2.38
C HIS A 369 -12.14 4.09 -2.47
N VAL A 370 -11.46 4.35 -1.35
CA VAL A 370 -10.05 4.77 -1.35
C VAL A 370 -9.14 3.67 -1.89
N VAL A 371 -9.39 2.41 -1.55
CA VAL A 371 -8.66 1.26 -2.12
C VAL A 371 -8.91 1.18 -3.63
N ALA A 372 -10.17 1.25 -4.08
CA ALA A 372 -10.50 1.32 -5.51
C ALA A 372 -9.90 2.55 -6.21
N SER A 373 -9.70 3.66 -5.48
CA SER A 373 -9.08 4.88 -5.98
C SER A 373 -7.58 4.71 -6.23
N VAL A 374 -6.87 4.13 -5.26
CA VAL A 374 -5.46 3.75 -5.39
C VAL A 374 -5.28 2.71 -6.49
N MET A 375 -6.15 1.68 -6.52
CA MET A 375 -6.17 0.69 -7.60
C MET A 375 -6.38 1.35 -8.97
N THR A 376 -7.31 2.30 -9.09
CA THR A 376 -7.57 3.02 -10.35
C THR A 376 -6.38 3.86 -10.80
N MET A 377 -5.70 4.54 -9.87
CA MET A 377 -4.49 5.31 -10.17
C MET A 377 -3.32 4.42 -10.56
N TRP A 378 -3.07 3.35 -9.80
CA TRP A 378 -2.00 2.39 -10.06
C TRP A 378 -2.20 1.64 -11.38
N ASN A 379 -3.46 1.33 -11.74
CA ASN A 379 -3.84 0.74 -13.03
C ASN A 379 -3.51 1.60 -14.26
N LYS A 380 -3.30 2.91 -14.05
CA LYS A 380 -2.85 3.82 -15.11
C LYS A 380 -1.33 4.04 -15.10
N LEU A 381 -0.71 4.05 -13.92
CA LEU A 381 0.72 4.28 -13.75
C LEU A 381 1.56 3.07 -14.15
N GLN A 382 1.10 1.88 -13.79
CA GLN A 382 1.75 0.58 -14.05
C GLN A 382 0.70 -0.44 -14.51
N PRO A 383 0.17 -0.31 -15.74
CA PRO A 383 -0.94 -1.13 -16.23
C PRO A 383 -0.62 -2.62 -16.30
N GLU A 384 0.65 -2.99 -16.51
CA GLU A 384 1.09 -4.40 -16.51
C GLU A 384 1.05 -4.97 -15.08
N TYR A 385 1.56 -4.26 -14.07
CA TYR A 385 1.47 -4.66 -12.67
C TYR A 385 0.03 -4.69 -12.15
N ALA A 386 -0.80 -3.70 -12.48
CA ALA A 386 -2.18 -3.65 -12.03
C ALA A 386 -3.10 -4.69 -12.69
N ALA A 387 -2.87 -5.01 -13.98
CA ALA A 387 -3.50 -6.17 -14.62
C ALA A 387 -3.15 -7.46 -13.87
N ASN A 388 -1.90 -7.55 -13.38
CA ASN A 388 -1.37 -8.63 -12.56
C ASN A 388 -1.70 -8.52 -11.05
N MET A 389 -2.54 -7.59 -10.59
CA MET A 389 -2.84 -7.46 -9.14
C MET A 389 -4.27 -7.81 -8.79
N TRP A 390 -5.26 -7.42 -9.61
CA TRP A 390 -6.67 -7.62 -9.24
C TRP A 390 -7.59 -8.03 -10.39
N LYS A 391 -7.26 -7.75 -11.66
CA LYS A 391 -8.19 -8.03 -12.76
C LYS A 391 -8.50 -9.53 -12.86
N GLU A 392 -7.46 -10.36 -12.95
CA GLU A 392 -7.64 -11.80 -13.06
C GLU A 392 -8.19 -12.40 -11.75
N ALA A 393 -7.70 -11.93 -10.61
CA ALA A 393 -8.13 -12.37 -9.28
C ALA A 393 -9.62 -12.12 -9.03
N LEU A 394 -10.14 -10.94 -9.41
CA LEU A 394 -11.58 -10.63 -9.32
C LEU A 394 -12.41 -11.46 -10.30
N ASN A 395 -11.90 -11.72 -11.51
CA ASN A 395 -12.55 -12.60 -12.47
C ASN A 395 -12.64 -14.04 -11.92
N LYS A 396 -11.58 -14.57 -11.28
CA LYS A 396 -11.60 -15.89 -10.64
C LYS A 396 -12.67 -15.95 -9.53
N ARG A 397 -12.71 -14.95 -8.64
CA ARG A 397 -13.73 -14.82 -7.57
C ARG A 397 -15.16 -14.77 -8.12
N LEU A 398 -15.36 -14.08 -9.23
CA LEU A 398 -16.67 -13.97 -9.89
C LEU A 398 -17.01 -15.20 -10.78
N GLY A 399 -16.04 -16.06 -11.08
CA GLY A 399 -16.18 -17.16 -12.05
C GLY A 399 -16.31 -16.67 -13.50
N THR A 400 -15.70 -15.54 -13.84
CA THR A 400 -15.66 -14.94 -15.19
C THR A 400 -14.24 -14.96 -15.75
N LYS A 401 -14.07 -14.52 -17.01
CA LYS A 401 -12.75 -14.34 -17.64
C LYS A 401 -12.76 -13.09 -18.51
N GLY A 402 -11.67 -12.34 -18.47
CA GLY A 402 -11.40 -11.23 -19.40
C GLY A 402 -12.13 -9.92 -19.11
N LEU A 403 -13.09 -9.89 -18.17
CA LEU A 403 -13.83 -8.69 -17.82
C LEU A 403 -12.91 -7.63 -17.20
N ASP A 404 -13.10 -6.37 -17.57
CA ASP A 404 -12.48 -5.24 -16.90
C ASP A 404 -13.18 -4.89 -15.58
N LEU A 405 -12.58 -4.01 -14.77
CA LEU A 405 -13.12 -3.69 -13.45
C LEU A 405 -14.56 -3.12 -13.50
N PRO A 406 -14.90 -2.15 -14.37
CA PRO A 406 -16.30 -1.73 -14.57
C PRO A 406 -17.24 -2.88 -14.93
N GLU A 407 -16.85 -3.76 -15.85
CA GLU A 407 -17.64 -4.93 -16.26
C GLU A 407 -17.83 -5.92 -15.11
N ILE A 408 -16.78 -6.16 -14.30
CA ILE A 408 -16.84 -7.00 -13.10
C ILE A 408 -17.85 -6.44 -12.10
N ILE A 409 -17.84 -5.13 -11.84
CA ILE A 409 -18.77 -4.49 -10.92
C ILE A 409 -20.21 -4.68 -11.42
N VAL A 410 -20.47 -4.36 -12.69
CA VAL A 410 -21.80 -4.52 -13.30
C VAL A 410 -22.26 -5.98 -13.29
N GLU A 411 -21.37 -6.92 -13.60
CA GLU A 411 -21.68 -8.35 -13.61
C GLU A 411 -21.93 -8.89 -12.19
N SER A 412 -21.19 -8.40 -11.19
CA SER A 412 -21.42 -8.72 -9.77
C SER A 412 -22.81 -8.28 -9.34
N GLU A 413 -23.20 -7.04 -9.65
CA GLU A 413 -24.52 -6.49 -9.34
C GLU A 413 -25.64 -7.28 -10.03
N LYS A 414 -25.47 -7.64 -11.31
CA LYS A 414 -26.42 -8.52 -12.03
C LYS A 414 -26.61 -9.87 -11.34
N ARG A 415 -25.58 -10.39 -10.66
CA ARG A 415 -25.62 -11.64 -9.90
C ARG A 415 -26.06 -11.45 -8.44
N GLY A 416 -26.50 -10.25 -8.08
CA GLY A 416 -26.93 -9.93 -6.71
C GLY A 416 -25.79 -9.93 -5.69
N MET A 417 -24.55 -9.74 -6.14
CA MET A 417 -23.36 -9.63 -5.30
C MET A 417 -22.85 -8.18 -5.34
N THR A 418 -22.65 -7.59 -4.16
CA THR A 418 -22.03 -6.27 -4.06
C THR A 418 -20.53 -6.38 -4.29
N PHE A 419 -19.89 -5.31 -4.76
CA PHE A 419 -18.45 -5.34 -5.05
C PHE A 419 -17.62 -5.63 -3.79
N ASP A 420 -17.98 -5.03 -2.65
CA ASP A 420 -17.42 -5.33 -1.32
C ASP A 420 -17.51 -6.83 -0.99
N LYS A 421 -18.65 -7.48 -1.24
CA LYS A 421 -18.80 -8.92 -1.03
C LYS A 421 -17.99 -9.77 -2.01
N LEU A 422 -17.72 -9.28 -3.22
CA LEU A 422 -16.81 -9.97 -4.14
C LEU A 422 -15.38 -9.98 -3.61
N LEU A 423 -14.94 -8.88 -2.98
CA LEU A 423 -13.59 -8.78 -2.42
C LEU A 423 -13.36 -9.80 -1.28
N THR A 424 -14.41 -10.15 -0.53
CA THR A 424 -14.33 -11.13 0.58
C THR A 424 -14.41 -12.60 0.14
N VAL A 425 -14.38 -12.88 -1.16
CA VAL A 425 -14.31 -14.28 -1.63
C VAL A 425 -12.88 -14.76 -1.42
N PRO A 426 -12.66 -15.84 -0.64
CA PRO A 426 -11.31 -16.30 -0.34
C PRO A 426 -10.51 -16.62 -1.59
N GLU A 427 -9.24 -16.20 -1.60
CA GLU A 427 -8.23 -16.75 -2.47
C GLU A 427 -8.14 -18.26 -2.28
N GLN A 428 -7.69 -18.97 -3.30
CA GLN A 428 -7.55 -20.42 -3.25
C GLN A 428 -6.12 -20.79 -3.59
N ASP A 429 -5.49 -21.63 -2.78
CA ASP A 429 -4.09 -22.03 -2.92
C ASP A 429 -3.78 -22.64 -4.29
N LYS A 430 -4.79 -23.24 -4.93
CA LYS A 430 -4.71 -23.87 -6.25
C LYS A 430 -4.90 -22.91 -7.43
N TRP A 431 -5.23 -21.64 -7.20
CA TRP A 431 -5.42 -20.68 -8.28
C TRP A 431 -4.08 -20.36 -8.96
N VAL A 432 -4.06 -20.54 -10.27
CA VAL A 432 -2.92 -20.23 -11.14
C VAL A 432 -3.33 -19.08 -12.04
N TYR A 433 -2.48 -18.06 -12.11
CA TYR A 433 -2.69 -16.85 -12.88
C TYR A 433 -2.02 -16.92 -14.25
N THR A 434 -2.28 -15.94 -15.10
CA THR A 434 -1.73 -15.89 -16.47
C THR A 434 -0.21 -15.71 -16.50
N ASP A 435 0.36 -15.07 -15.47
CA ASP A 435 1.80 -14.97 -15.21
C ASP A 435 2.39 -16.23 -14.57
N GLY A 436 1.54 -17.16 -14.10
CA GLY A 436 1.92 -18.47 -13.62
C GLY A 436 1.42 -18.76 -12.20
N GLN A 437 2.05 -19.75 -11.58
CA GLN A 437 1.86 -20.00 -10.15
C GLN A 437 2.67 -18.98 -9.37
N SER A 438 2.09 -18.35 -8.36
CA SER A 438 2.71 -17.28 -7.58
C SER A 438 2.26 -17.36 -6.13
N ALA A 439 3.05 -16.82 -5.21
CA ALA A 439 2.78 -16.83 -3.78
C ALA A 439 3.37 -15.57 -3.13
N SER A 440 2.67 -14.91 -2.19
CA SER A 440 3.26 -13.86 -1.36
C SER A 440 4.35 -14.45 -0.45
N CYS A 441 5.14 -13.61 0.21
CA CYS A 441 6.19 -14.04 1.14
C CYS A 441 5.69 -15.07 2.16
N VAL A 442 4.55 -14.79 2.80
CA VAL A 442 3.97 -15.66 3.83
C VAL A 442 3.26 -16.87 3.24
N ALA A 443 2.55 -16.72 2.13
CA ALA A 443 1.87 -17.82 1.47
C ALA A 443 2.88 -18.87 0.97
N TYR A 444 4.04 -18.46 0.46
CA TYR A 444 5.10 -19.37 0.05
C TYR A 444 5.57 -20.25 1.22
N VAL A 445 5.84 -19.65 2.38
CA VAL A 445 6.30 -20.41 3.56
C VAL A 445 5.20 -21.33 4.09
N LEU A 446 3.96 -20.86 4.19
CA LEU A 446 2.86 -21.67 4.70
C LEU A 446 2.42 -22.77 3.74
N MET A 447 2.53 -22.56 2.43
CA MET A 447 2.34 -23.63 1.44
C MET A 447 3.42 -24.69 1.61
N MET A 448 4.68 -24.31 1.84
CA MET A 448 5.73 -25.26 2.18
C MET A 448 5.41 -26.06 3.45
N TYR A 449 4.91 -25.40 4.50
CA TYR A 449 4.46 -26.09 5.72
C TYR A 449 3.31 -27.06 5.47
N LYS A 450 2.39 -26.70 4.56
CA LYS A 450 1.27 -27.54 4.14
C LYS A 450 1.75 -28.78 3.38
N GLU A 451 2.63 -28.62 2.40
CA GLU A 451 3.28 -29.73 1.69
C GLU A 451 4.16 -30.60 2.60
N ALA A 452 4.79 -29.99 3.61
CA ALA A 452 5.59 -30.68 4.62
C ALA A 452 4.75 -31.39 5.70
N GLY A 453 3.42 -31.32 5.64
CA GLY A 453 2.50 -32.04 6.53
C GLY A 453 2.20 -31.35 7.87
N LEU A 454 2.57 -30.08 8.06
CA LEU A 454 2.35 -29.39 9.35
C LEU A 454 0.89 -29.01 9.61
N PHE A 455 0.07 -28.92 8.55
CA PHE A 455 -1.36 -28.62 8.65
C PHE A 455 -2.26 -29.86 8.70
N ASP A 456 -1.71 -31.07 8.72
CA ASP A 456 -2.52 -32.29 8.75
C ASP A 456 -3.28 -32.45 10.08
N PRO A 457 -4.55 -32.95 10.05
CA PRO A 457 -5.27 -33.46 8.88
C PRO A 457 -6.15 -32.41 8.15
N ILE A 458 -6.01 -31.12 8.49
CA ILE A 458 -6.90 -30.06 8.01
C ILE A 458 -6.35 -29.30 6.80
N ALA A 459 -5.23 -29.73 6.23
CA ALA A 459 -4.57 -29.10 5.10
C ALA A 459 -5.53 -28.80 3.94
N SER A 460 -6.49 -29.69 3.65
CA SER A 460 -7.48 -29.51 2.57
C SER A 460 -8.59 -28.50 2.86
N SER A 461 -8.67 -27.99 4.09
CA SER A 461 -9.70 -27.04 4.56
C SER A 461 -9.09 -25.72 5.05
N ILE A 462 -7.84 -25.44 4.67
CA ILE A 462 -7.13 -24.19 4.96
C ILE A 462 -6.59 -23.66 3.64
N GLU A 463 -6.89 -22.40 3.33
CA GLU A 463 -6.28 -21.67 2.21
C GLU A 463 -5.21 -20.73 2.79
N VAL A 464 -3.93 -21.12 2.71
CA VAL A 464 -2.84 -20.34 3.31
C VAL A 464 -2.55 -19.05 2.53
N THR A 465 -3.08 -18.94 1.31
CA THR A 465 -3.11 -17.69 0.55
C THR A 465 -3.94 -16.59 1.20
N GLU A 466 -4.81 -16.92 2.16
CA GLU A 466 -5.58 -15.96 2.98
C GLU A 466 -4.83 -15.53 4.26
N PHE A 467 -3.63 -16.03 4.51
CA PHE A 467 -2.91 -15.69 5.74
C PHE A 467 -2.11 -14.41 5.56
N THR A 468 -2.20 -13.51 6.54
CA THR A 468 -1.25 -12.41 6.69
C THR A 468 0.00 -12.87 7.45
N ILE A 469 1.05 -12.05 7.47
CA ILE A 469 2.24 -12.31 8.28
C ILE A 469 1.89 -12.45 9.77
N LYS A 470 0.91 -11.67 10.25
CA LYS A 470 0.40 -11.79 11.63
C LYS A 470 -0.14 -13.17 11.91
N ASP A 471 -0.95 -13.70 11.00
CA ASP A 471 -1.57 -15.00 11.18
C ASP A 471 -0.51 -16.10 11.22
N ALA A 472 0.51 -16.00 10.36
CA ALA A 472 1.61 -16.96 10.32
C ALA A 472 2.41 -17.01 11.62
N TYR A 473 2.93 -15.88 12.12
CA TYR A 473 3.71 -15.91 13.38
C TYR A 473 2.83 -16.17 14.61
N SER A 474 1.50 -16.02 14.50
CA SER A 474 0.55 -16.34 15.57
C SER A 474 0.26 -17.83 15.68
N LEU A 475 0.50 -18.62 14.61
CA LEU A 475 0.38 -20.07 14.66
C LEU A 475 1.24 -20.63 15.78
N ASN A 476 0.71 -21.60 16.51
CA ASN A 476 1.39 -22.27 17.61
C ASN A 476 2.49 -23.25 17.13
N PHE A 477 3.15 -22.91 16.02
CA PHE A 477 4.11 -23.75 15.31
C PHE A 477 5.53 -23.62 15.84
N PHE A 478 5.80 -22.57 16.61
CA PHE A 478 7.15 -22.18 16.96
C PHE A 478 7.50 -22.60 18.39
N GLU A 479 8.77 -22.47 18.74
CA GLU A 479 9.24 -22.75 20.09
C GLU A 479 8.54 -21.83 21.11
N ASN A 480 8.01 -22.42 22.19
CA ASN A 480 7.34 -21.72 23.28
C ASN A 480 8.11 -21.82 24.61
N ASN A 481 9.19 -22.60 24.65
CA ASN A 481 10.08 -22.74 25.78
C ASN A 481 11.42 -22.07 25.51
N MET A 482 11.63 -20.92 26.15
CA MET A 482 12.86 -20.13 26.03
C MET A 482 14.14 -20.90 26.39
N THR A 483 14.07 -21.98 27.19
CA THR A 483 15.25 -22.79 27.54
C THR A 483 15.73 -23.67 26.39
N ARG A 484 14.92 -23.85 25.33
CA ARG A 484 15.25 -24.61 24.13
C ARG A 484 15.72 -23.74 22.97
N LEU A 485 15.61 -22.41 23.11
CA LEU A 485 16.16 -21.49 22.12
C LEU A 485 17.69 -21.62 22.07
N PRO A 486 18.33 -21.37 20.92
CA PRO A 486 19.78 -21.41 20.80
C PRO A 486 20.49 -20.55 21.84
N VAL A 487 21.69 -20.94 22.28
CA VAL A 487 22.41 -20.26 23.38
C VAL A 487 22.76 -18.80 23.04
N TRP A 488 22.95 -18.49 21.76
CA TRP A 488 23.18 -17.13 21.28
C TRP A 488 21.92 -16.26 21.29
N CYS A 489 20.72 -16.87 21.34
CA CYS A 489 19.45 -16.18 21.34
C CYS A 489 19.30 -15.30 22.59
N ASN A 490 18.93 -14.03 22.39
CA ASN A 490 18.84 -13.02 23.45
C ASN A 490 20.15 -12.74 24.23
N LYS A 491 21.32 -13.23 23.80
CA LYS A 491 22.57 -13.08 24.57
C LYS A 491 22.95 -11.61 24.78
N ASP A 492 22.77 -10.78 23.75
CA ASP A 492 23.23 -9.39 23.71
C ASP A 492 22.15 -8.36 24.10
N ASP A 493 20.97 -8.80 24.56
CA ASP A 493 19.88 -7.93 25.01
C ASP A 493 19.45 -8.27 26.46
N SER A 494 19.18 -7.21 27.23
CA SER A 494 18.61 -7.27 28.56
C SER A 494 17.15 -7.75 28.56
N VAL A 495 16.42 -7.48 27.47
CA VAL A 495 15.05 -7.95 27.28
C VAL A 495 15.09 -9.31 26.60
N LYS A 496 14.48 -10.32 27.23
CA LYS A 496 14.39 -11.68 26.67
C LYS A 496 13.10 -11.81 25.87
N LEU A 497 13.23 -12.01 24.56
CA LEU A 497 12.13 -12.29 23.66
C LEU A 497 11.86 -13.80 23.59
N PRO A 498 10.61 -14.22 23.32
CA PRO A 498 10.27 -15.64 23.16
C PRO A 498 10.77 -16.25 21.83
N PHE A 499 11.43 -15.44 20.99
CA PHE A 499 12.05 -15.78 19.72
C PHE A 499 13.42 -15.10 19.60
N CYS A 500 14.15 -15.35 18.52
CA CYS A 500 15.54 -14.92 18.38
C CYS A 500 15.68 -13.75 17.41
N GLN A 501 15.77 -12.51 17.90
CA GLN A 501 16.03 -11.36 17.04
C GLN A 501 17.52 -11.25 16.68
N ILE A 502 17.86 -11.69 15.46
CA ILE A 502 19.22 -11.83 14.95
C ILE A 502 19.81 -10.55 14.35
N LYS A 503 18.94 -9.61 13.92
CA LYS A 503 19.36 -8.31 13.37
C LYS A 503 18.36 -7.19 13.70
N GLY A 504 18.85 -5.96 13.73
CA GLY A 504 18.05 -4.74 13.68
C GLY A 504 18.23 -3.84 14.88
N ARG A 505 18.14 -2.54 14.63
CA ARG A 505 18.26 -1.48 15.65
C ARG A 505 17.09 -1.49 16.63
N TYR A 506 15.89 -1.77 16.14
CA TYR A 506 14.66 -1.72 16.92
C TYR A 506 14.20 -3.11 17.31
N ARG A 507 13.67 -3.24 18.53
CA ARG A 507 13.15 -4.47 19.07
C ARG A 507 11.90 -4.89 18.30
N MET A 508 11.93 -6.12 17.79
CA MET A 508 10.77 -6.70 17.15
C MET A 508 9.72 -7.06 18.19
N GLU A 509 8.49 -6.73 17.88
CA GLU A 509 7.30 -7.12 18.63
C GLU A 509 6.48 -8.01 17.70
N LEU A 510 6.04 -9.18 18.15
CA LEU A 510 5.19 -10.08 17.38
C LEU A 510 3.89 -10.35 18.17
N PRO A 511 2.90 -9.44 18.12
CA PRO A 511 1.69 -9.54 18.93
C PRO A 511 0.87 -10.81 18.64
N GLY A 512 0.66 -11.65 19.65
CA GLY A 512 -0.02 -12.93 19.46
C GLY A 512 0.89 -14.06 19.00
N TYR A 513 2.21 -13.85 19.00
CA TYR A 513 3.21 -14.87 18.71
C TYR A 513 2.89 -16.21 19.38
N ASN A 514 2.80 -17.25 18.54
CA ASN A 514 2.72 -18.64 18.99
C ASN A 514 1.51 -18.97 19.90
N THR A 515 0.34 -18.36 19.61
CA THR A 515 -0.87 -18.49 20.45
C THR A 515 -2.01 -19.29 19.82
N MET A 516 -2.00 -19.50 18.51
CA MET A 516 -3.15 -19.99 17.74
C MET A 516 -2.93 -21.40 17.21
N GLN A 517 -3.79 -22.33 17.61
CA GLN A 517 -3.85 -23.64 16.96
C GLN A 517 -4.57 -23.51 15.61
N PRO A 518 -4.05 -24.08 14.50
CA PRO A 518 -4.76 -24.11 13.23
C PRO A 518 -6.13 -24.79 13.34
N TYR A 519 -7.13 -24.29 12.60
CA TYR A 519 -8.45 -24.90 12.44
C TYR A 519 -8.99 -24.66 11.02
N PRO A 520 -9.98 -25.45 10.56
CA PRO A 520 -10.55 -25.30 9.22
C PRO A 520 -11.13 -23.90 8.97
N HIS A 521 -10.94 -23.37 7.76
CA HIS A 521 -11.40 -22.05 7.31
C HIS A 521 -10.88 -20.86 8.14
N MET A 522 -9.71 -21.04 8.76
CA MET A 522 -8.99 -19.99 9.47
C MET A 522 -8.60 -18.85 8.53
N ASN A 523 -8.83 -17.60 8.96
CA ASN A 523 -8.53 -16.36 8.20
C ASN A 523 -9.36 -16.12 6.93
N GLU A 524 -10.51 -16.76 6.76
CA GLU A 524 -11.39 -16.45 5.61
C GLU A 524 -12.43 -15.36 5.94
N ARG A 525 -12.54 -14.95 7.20
CA ARG A 525 -13.61 -14.07 7.75
C ARG A 525 -13.13 -13.16 8.89
N CYS A 526 -11.84 -12.82 8.92
CA CYS A 526 -11.24 -12.06 10.01
C CYS A 526 -11.24 -10.54 9.74
N PRO A 527 -11.82 -9.72 10.62
CA PRO A 527 -11.63 -8.28 10.56
C PRO A 527 -10.19 -7.89 10.95
N SER A 528 -9.70 -6.81 10.37
CA SER A 528 -8.29 -6.36 10.48
C SER A 528 -8.17 -4.88 10.91
N LEU A 529 -9.08 -4.42 11.78
CA LEU A 529 -9.09 -3.00 12.20
C LEU A 529 -8.11 -2.66 13.35
N PRO A 530 -7.26 -1.62 13.18
CA PRO A 530 -6.46 -1.05 14.25
C PRO A 530 -7.31 -0.33 15.31
N PRO A 531 -6.71 -0.04 16.49
CA PRO A 531 -5.35 -0.43 16.89
C PRO A 531 -5.30 -1.85 17.48
N ASN A 532 -6.44 -2.45 17.81
CA ASN A 532 -6.48 -3.69 18.58
C ASN A 532 -6.45 -4.95 17.72
N TYR A 533 -6.83 -4.85 16.43
CA TYR A 533 -6.89 -5.99 15.51
C TYR A 533 -7.63 -7.18 16.12
N ASN A 534 -8.83 -6.89 16.65
CA ASN A 534 -9.65 -7.84 17.36
C ASN A 534 -9.97 -9.03 16.46
N ARG A 535 -9.64 -10.24 16.93
CA ARG A 535 -9.93 -11.49 16.23
C ARG A 535 -11.18 -12.14 16.84
N PRO A 536 -12.35 -12.12 16.18
CA PRO A 536 -13.53 -12.86 16.63
C PRO A 536 -13.25 -14.36 16.67
N ARG A 537 -14.14 -15.13 17.29
CA ARG A 537 -14.01 -16.58 17.34
C ARG A 537 -14.41 -17.20 15.98
N ASN A 538 -13.51 -17.95 15.34
CA ASN A 538 -13.76 -18.73 14.12
C ASN A 538 -14.06 -17.95 12.79
N CYS A 539 -13.64 -16.73 12.50
CA CYS A 539 -12.50 -16.03 13.00
C CYS A 539 -11.27 -16.93 12.94
#